data_AF-A0A0F8YD69-F1
#
_entry.id   AF-A0A0F8YD69-F1
#
_cell.length_a   1.000
_cell.length_b   1.000
_cell.length_c   1.000
_cell.angle_alpha   90.00
_cell.angle_beta   90.00
_cell.angle_gamma   90.00
#
_symmetry.space_group_name_H-M   'P 1'
#
loop_
_entity.id
_entity.type
_entity.pdbx_description
1 polymer ?
#
loop_
_entity_poly.entity_id
_entity_poly.type
_entity_poly.pdbx_seq_one_letter_code
_entity_poly.pdbx_strand_id
1 'polypeptide(L)'
;MAYDDVDVSNPVENATIRFTRSDDAGESFKEISKIGVPSEGHLGPYIALNNENHIFIVSSWLDITNGGGNLYFTRSQDGGFTFENQRFINTDGNHSFLDSGKVTLPVIRFDQDD
;
A
#
# COMPACT_ATOMS: atom_id res chain seq x y z
N MET A 1 8.32 1.59 9.11
CA MET A 1 8.02 0.34 8.38
C MET A 1 6.55 0.39 7.98
N ALA A 2 6.22 0.20 6.71
CA ALA A 2 4.84 -0.04 6.29
C ALA A 2 4.66 -1.55 6.14
N TYR A 3 3.55 -2.08 6.64
CA TYR A 3 3.18 -3.48 6.42
C TYR A 3 1.68 -3.61 6.22
N ASP A 4 1.28 -4.72 5.61
CA ASP A 4 -0.10 -5.11 5.42
C ASP A 4 -0.53 -6.06 6.54
N ASP A 5 -1.74 -5.87 7.04
CA ASP A 5 -2.35 -6.64 8.12
C ASP A 5 -3.71 -7.15 7.62
N VAL A 6 -3.88 -8.48 7.62
CA VAL A 6 -5.04 -9.17 7.05
C VAL A 6 -5.83 -9.83 8.18
N ASP A 7 -7.06 -9.39 8.40
CA ASP A 7 -7.98 -10.06 9.31
C ASP A 7 -8.75 -11.19 8.58
N VAL A 8 -8.36 -12.43 8.85
CA VAL A 8 -8.95 -13.63 8.23
C VAL A 8 -10.18 -14.17 8.98
N SER A 9 -10.69 -13.45 9.98
CA SER A 9 -11.89 -13.87 10.72
C SER A 9 -13.19 -13.72 9.89
N ASN A 10 -13.15 -12.91 8.82
CA ASN A 10 -14.25 -12.76 7.87
C ASN A 10 -13.72 -12.80 6.41
N PRO A 11 -14.02 -13.85 5.61
CA PRO A 11 -13.33 -14.13 4.34
C PRO A 11 -13.57 -13.12 3.20
N VAL A 12 -14.28 -12.02 3.44
CA VAL A 12 -14.66 -11.04 2.40
C VAL A 12 -14.04 -9.65 2.65
N GLU A 13 -13.50 -9.35 3.83
CA GLU A 13 -13.10 -7.99 4.15
C GLU A 13 -11.75 -7.97 4.89
N ASN A 14 -10.97 -6.91 4.68
CA ASN A 14 -10.01 -6.35 5.67
C ASN A 14 -8.51 -6.62 5.49
N ALA A 15 -7.96 -6.45 4.27
CA ALA A 15 -6.55 -6.07 4.16
C ALA A 15 -6.43 -4.55 4.38
N THR A 16 -5.70 -4.13 5.42
CA THR A 16 -5.48 -2.71 5.74
C THR A 16 -3.98 -2.42 5.78
N ILE A 17 -3.56 -1.40 5.03
CA ILE A 17 -2.17 -0.94 5.08
C ILE A 17 -1.97 -0.10 6.34
N ARG A 18 -1.01 -0.50 7.16
CA ARG A 18 -0.64 0.21 8.38
C ARG A 18 0.76 0.77 8.24
N PHE A 19 0.93 2.02 8.66
CA PHE A 19 2.24 2.64 8.75
C PHE A 19 2.68 2.68 10.21
N THR A 20 3.80 2.03 10.51
CA THR A 20 4.43 2.07 11.84
C THR A 20 5.80 2.72 11.78
N ARG A 21 6.22 3.32 12.89
CA ARG A 21 7.55 3.93 13.02
C ARG A 21 8.20 3.47 14.32
N SER A 22 9.51 3.24 14.25
CA SER A 22 10.38 3.07 15.41
C SER A 22 11.14 4.36 15.63
N ASP A 23 11.25 4.77 16.89
CA ASP A 23 12.07 5.87 17.40
C ASP A 23 13.24 5.39 18.26
N ASP A 24 13.44 4.07 18.36
CA ASP A 24 14.38 3.39 19.24
C ASP A 24 15.25 2.37 18.48
N ALA A 25 15.63 2.71 17.24
CA ALA A 25 16.51 1.89 16.39
C ALA A 25 16.01 0.46 16.13
N GLY A 26 14.69 0.24 16.17
CA GLY A 26 14.02 -1.02 15.84
C GLY A 26 13.65 -1.89 17.04
N GLU A 27 13.85 -1.43 18.27
CA GLU A 27 13.46 -2.15 19.48
C GLU A 27 11.92 -2.19 19.65
N SER A 28 11.21 -1.13 19.26
CA SER A 28 9.75 -1.08 19.26
C SER A 28 9.18 -0.29 18.08
N PHE A 29 7.90 -0.55 17.77
CA PHE A 29 7.19 0.08 16.66
C PHE A 29 5.82 0.58 17.13
N LYS A 30 5.47 1.80 16.71
CA LYS A 30 4.19 2.45 17.03
C LYS A 30 3.40 2.66 15.73
N GLU A 31 2.10 2.33 15.73
CA GLU A 31 1.20 2.69 14.63
C GLU A 31 1.06 4.21 14.57
N ILE A 32 1.36 4.77 13.40
CA ILE A 32 1.28 6.21 13.14
C ILE A 32 -0.01 6.51 12.36
N SER A 33 -0.34 5.68 11.37
CA SER A 33 -1.54 5.87 10.56
C SER A 33 -2.03 4.58 9.91
N LYS A 34 -3.33 4.55 9.59
CA LYS A 34 -3.94 3.58 8.68
C LYS A 34 -4.12 4.23 7.32
N ILE A 35 -3.72 3.53 6.26
CA ILE A 35 -3.73 4.05 4.91
C ILE A 35 -4.80 3.32 4.09
N GLY A 36 -5.72 4.11 3.56
CA GLY A 36 -6.83 3.65 2.74
C GLY A 36 -8.09 3.30 3.52
N VAL A 37 -9.17 3.10 2.77
CA VAL A 37 -10.44 2.60 3.31
C VAL A 37 -10.32 1.08 3.40
N PRO A 38 -10.70 0.44 4.53
CA PRO A 38 -10.82 -1.01 4.59
C PRO A 38 -11.75 -1.47 3.48
N SER A 39 -11.18 -2.01 2.42
CA SER A 39 -11.90 -2.56 1.28
C SER A 39 -11.02 -3.65 0.69
N GLU A 40 -11.69 -4.59 0.03
CA GLU A 40 -11.18 -5.90 -0.37
C GLU A 40 -9.72 -5.86 -0.91
N GLY A 41 -8.80 -6.69 -0.44
CA GLY A 41 -7.60 -7.04 -1.22
C GLY A 41 -6.53 -5.95 -1.48
N HIS A 42 -6.34 -4.96 -0.61
CA HIS A 42 -5.10 -4.16 -0.66
C HIS A 42 -3.87 -5.03 -0.34
N LEU A 43 -2.95 -5.23 -1.29
CA LEU A 43 -1.71 -5.97 -1.10
C LEU A 43 -0.49 -5.12 -1.47
N GLY A 44 0.63 -5.43 -0.81
CA GLY A 44 1.97 -5.01 -1.21
C GLY A 44 2.17 -3.50 -1.23
N PRO A 45 2.22 -2.82 -0.07
CA PRO A 45 2.60 -1.42 -0.04
C PRO A 45 4.08 -1.28 -0.44
N TYR A 46 4.32 -0.62 -1.57
CA TYR A 46 5.64 -0.14 -1.98
C TYR A 46 5.86 1.23 -1.37
N ILE A 47 6.96 1.40 -0.63
CA ILE A 47 7.29 2.64 0.06
C ILE A 47 8.60 3.22 -0.44
N ALA A 48 8.64 4.53 -0.62
CA ALA A 48 9.87 5.29 -0.83
C ALA A 48 9.86 6.62 -0.08
N LEU A 49 11.06 7.19 0.00
CA LEU A 49 11.36 8.47 0.60
C LEU A 49 12.08 9.34 -0.43
N ASN A 50 11.78 10.63 -0.47
CA ASN A 50 12.63 11.62 -1.14
C ASN A 50 13.61 12.27 -0.13
N ASN A 51 14.46 13.18 -0.63
CA ASN A 51 15.44 13.90 0.19
C ASN A 51 14.83 14.80 1.29
N GLU A 52 13.53 15.09 1.22
CA GLU A 52 12.79 15.88 2.21
C GLU A 52 12.07 15.01 3.26
N ASN A 53 12.29 13.68 3.24
CA ASN A 53 11.58 12.69 4.04
C ASN A 53 10.06 12.62 3.77
N HIS A 54 9.60 13.09 2.60
CA HIS A 54 8.25 12.80 2.14
C HIS A 54 8.14 11.31 1.82
N ILE A 55 7.03 10.71 2.24
CA ILE A 55 6.77 9.28 2.10
C ILE A 55 5.84 9.08 0.90
N PHE A 56 6.22 8.21 -0.02
CA PHE A 56 5.43 7.83 -1.18
C PHE A 56 5.01 6.38 -1.02
N ILE A 57 3.72 6.10 -1.16
CA ILE A 57 3.17 4.76 -1.03
C ILE A 57 2.37 4.42 -2.28
N VAL A 58 2.70 3.28 -2.89
CA VAL A 58 1.84 2.64 -3.89
C VAL A 58 1.34 1.31 -3.35
N SER A 59 0.06 1.04 -3.49
CA SER A 59 -0.56 -0.23 -3.12
C SER A 59 -1.35 -0.81 -4.26
N SER A 60 -1.39 -2.13 -4.36
CA SER A 60 -2.33 -2.81 -5.25
C SER A 60 -3.63 -3.10 -4.52
N TRP A 61 -4.76 -2.92 -5.16
CA TRP A 61 -6.05 -3.49 -4.78
C TRP A 61 -6.36 -4.62 -5.74
N LEU A 62 -6.88 -5.73 -5.24
CA LEU A 62 -7.24 -6.89 -6.03
C LEU A 62 -8.67 -7.31 -5.72
N ASP A 63 -9.49 -7.32 -6.75
CA ASP A 63 -10.79 -7.98 -6.73
C ASP A 63 -10.59 -9.44 -7.14
N ILE A 64 -10.41 -10.30 -6.15
CA ILE A 64 -10.25 -11.74 -6.35
C ILE A 64 -11.54 -12.39 -6.89
N THR A 65 -12.69 -11.75 -6.70
CA THR A 65 -14.01 -12.30 -7.02
C THR A 65 -14.34 -12.06 -8.49
N ASN A 66 -14.11 -10.85 -8.99
CA ASN A 66 -14.45 -10.44 -10.34
C ASN A 66 -13.24 -10.36 -11.29
N GLY A 67 -12.04 -10.72 -10.82
CA GLY A 67 -10.82 -10.70 -11.63
C GLY A 67 -10.41 -9.27 -12.00
N GLY A 68 -10.23 -8.43 -10.99
CA GLY A 68 -9.96 -7.00 -11.14
C GLY A 68 -8.88 -6.49 -10.19
N GLY A 69 -8.52 -5.22 -10.32
CA GLY A 69 -7.46 -4.63 -9.52
C GLY A 69 -7.07 -3.24 -9.99
N ASN A 70 -6.49 -2.44 -9.09
CA ASN A 70 -5.94 -1.14 -9.41
C ASN A 70 -4.69 -0.85 -8.59
N LEU A 71 -3.86 0.08 -9.06
CA LEU A 71 -2.75 0.64 -8.31
C LEU A 71 -3.16 1.98 -7.73
N TYR A 72 -3.03 2.10 -6.42
CA TYR A 72 -3.36 3.30 -5.67
C TYR A 72 -2.08 3.97 -5.21
N PHE A 73 -2.01 5.27 -5.39
CA PHE A 73 -0.93 6.12 -4.90
C PHE A 73 -1.45 7.04 -3.80
N THR A 74 -0.65 7.20 -2.74
CA THR A 74 -0.77 8.27 -1.76
C THR A 74 0.62 8.71 -1.31
N ARG A 75 0.70 9.88 -0.69
CA ARG A 75 1.93 10.38 -0.08
C ARG A 75 1.66 11.11 1.23
N SER A 76 2.69 11.20 2.04
CA SER A 76 2.75 12.01 3.25
C SER A 76 3.88 13.01 3.14
N GLN A 77 3.60 14.27 3.49
CA GLN A 77 4.59 15.34 3.54
C GLN A 77 5.08 15.64 4.97
N ASP A 78 4.53 14.95 5.98
CA ASP A 78 4.79 15.19 7.40
C ASP A 78 5.44 13.98 8.08
N GLY A 79 6.15 13.13 7.34
CA GLY A 79 6.84 11.96 7.91
C GLY A 79 5.87 10.87 8.39
N GLY A 80 4.70 10.78 7.76
CA GLY A 80 3.72 9.72 7.93
C GLY A 80 2.61 10.00 8.94
N PHE A 81 2.50 11.22 9.49
CA PHE A 81 1.40 11.56 10.40
C PHE A 81 0.08 11.68 9.65
N THR A 82 0.09 12.24 8.44
CA THR A 82 -1.07 12.32 7.56
C THR A 82 -0.71 11.90 6.14
N PHE A 83 -1.70 11.35 5.44
CA PHE A 83 -1.61 10.93 4.05
C PHE A 83 -2.68 11.63 3.21
N GLU A 84 -2.32 11.99 1.98
CA GLU A 84 -3.29 12.48 1.00
C GLU A 84 -4.32 11.38 0.64
N ASN A 85 -5.46 11.80 0.09
CA ASN A 85 -6.44 10.84 -0.43
C ASN A 85 -5.79 9.95 -1.52
N GLN A 86 -6.05 8.65 -1.46
CA GLN A 86 -5.54 7.73 -2.46
C GLN A 86 -6.15 8.01 -3.84
N ARG A 87 -5.32 7.86 -4.88
CA ARG A 87 -5.76 7.98 -6.28
C ARG A 87 -5.20 6.84 -7.13
N PHE A 88 -5.95 6.43 -8.14
CA PHE A 88 -5.51 5.41 -9.10
C PHE A 88 -4.40 5.95 -10.01
N ILE A 89 -3.44 5.11 -10.37
CA ILE A 89 -2.33 5.48 -11.28
C ILE A 89 -2.24 4.61 -12.53
N ASN A 90 -3.06 3.57 -12.66
CA ASN A 90 -3.13 2.64 -13.80
C ASN A 90 -4.36 2.91 -14.68
N THR A 91 -4.53 4.15 -15.14
CA THR A 91 -5.75 4.59 -15.86
C THR A 91 -5.92 4.00 -17.26
N ASP A 92 -4.89 3.37 -17.82
CA ASP A 92 -4.83 2.76 -19.14
C ASP A 92 -5.24 1.28 -19.18
N GLY A 93 -5.46 0.66 -18.01
CA GLY A 93 -5.96 -0.70 -17.90
C GLY A 93 -5.43 -1.41 -16.66
N ASN A 94 -6.19 -2.39 -16.17
CA ASN A 94 -5.74 -3.26 -15.10
C ASN A 94 -4.89 -4.40 -15.68
N HIS A 95 -3.61 -4.47 -15.29
CA HIS A 95 -2.73 -5.61 -15.61
C HIS A 95 -2.53 -6.55 -14.42
N SER A 96 -3.22 -6.31 -13.31
CA SER A 96 -3.20 -7.11 -12.09
C SER A 96 -4.33 -8.16 -12.11
N PHE A 97 -4.51 -8.85 -13.25
CA PHE A 97 -5.54 -9.88 -13.38
C PHE A 97 -5.16 -11.14 -12.61
N LEU A 98 -6.12 -11.66 -11.83
CA LEU A 98 -6.07 -12.97 -11.21
C LEU A 98 -6.82 -13.95 -12.12
N ASP A 99 -6.08 -14.77 -12.86
CA ASP A 99 -6.60 -16.01 -13.48
C ASP A 99 -5.83 -17.20 -12.89
N SER A 100 -6.42 -18.39 -12.97
CA SER A 100 -5.88 -19.65 -12.44
C SER A 100 -4.38 -19.83 -12.74
N GLY A 101 -3.57 -19.67 -11.70
CA GLY A 101 -2.20 -20.17 -11.62
C GLY A 101 -1.04 -19.17 -11.72
N LYS A 102 -1.25 -17.87 -11.97
CA LYS A 102 -0.14 -16.87 -11.97
C LYS A 102 -0.57 -15.49 -11.47
N VAL A 103 0.23 -14.92 -10.57
CA VAL A 103 0.11 -13.54 -10.05
C VAL A 103 1.37 -12.76 -10.41
N THR A 104 1.21 -11.52 -10.86
CA THR A 104 2.31 -10.56 -10.93
C THR A 104 2.14 -9.53 -9.83
N LEU A 105 3.04 -9.52 -8.85
CA LEU A 105 3.15 -8.40 -7.92
C LEU A 105 3.97 -7.30 -8.62
N PRO A 106 3.43 -6.07 -8.77
CA PRO A 106 4.11 -5.02 -9.50
C PRO A 106 5.34 -4.54 -8.72
N VAL A 107 6.56 -4.83 -9.16
CA VAL A 107 7.75 -4.29 -8.48
C VAL A 107 7.85 -2.80 -8.79
N ILE A 108 7.57 -1.96 -7.79
CA ILE A 108 7.73 -0.51 -7.90
C ILE A 108 9.06 -0.12 -7.27
N ARG A 109 9.92 0.49 -8.08
CA ARG A 109 11.18 1.12 -7.67
C ARG A 109 10.97 2.62 -7.78
N PHE A 110 11.31 3.34 -6.73
CA PHE A 110 11.43 4.79 -6.81
C PHE A 110 12.89 5.13 -7.06
N ASP A 111 13.12 6.04 -8.00
CA ASP A 111 14.45 6.63 -8.16
C ASP A 111 14.75 7.46 -6.90
N GLN A 112 15.97 7.35 -6.37
CA GLN A 112 16.40 8.08 -5.18
C GLN A 112 16.92 9.48 -5.51
N ASP A 113 16.89 9.86 -6.80
CA ASP A 113 17.56 11.06 -7.32
C ASP A 113 16.70 12.34 -7.37
N ASP A 114 15.56 12.41 -6.67
CA ASP A 114 14.79 13.65 -6.44
C ASP A 114 15.06 14.28 -5.04
#